data_AF-A0A0A1UM02-F1
#
_entry.id   AF-A0A0A1UM02-F1
#
_cell.length_a   1.000
_cell.length_b   1.000
_cell.length_c   1.000
_cell.angle_alpha   90.00
_cell.angle_beta   90.00
_cell.angle_gamma   90.00
#
_symmetry.space_group_name_H-M   'P 1'
#
loop_
_entity.id
_entity.type
_entity.pdbx_description
1 polymer ?
#
loop_
_entity_poly.entity_id
_entity_poly.type
_entity_poly.pdbx_seq_one_letter_code
_entity_poly.pdbx_strand_id
1 'polypeptide(L)'
;MERTRKPKTVLAYIMPEEALLLTARKSGLHFADSPAGYAWVAMATEAYRRFERFGPVELHFILINGEEPGQGEGAALVLGYPNQGLDAFPQLSDLGVHVFRSQPRLLTRVGTKGDDWTSPTEDGTGVDSIMMVQQEPLSSNWSRSNRFRRF
;
A
#
# COMPACT_ATOMS: atom_id res chain seq x y z
N MET A 1 15.04 -12.96 30.28
CA MET A 1 15.40 -11.95 29.26
C MET A 1 14.39 -12.04 28.13
N GLU A 2 13.38 -11.17 28.13
CA GLU A 2 12.52 -10.99 26.96
C GLU A 2 13.38 -10.47 25.81
N ARG A 3 13.57 -11.27 24.77
CA ARG A 3 14.10 -10.76 23.50
C ARG A 3 13.04 -9.81 22.97
N THR A 4 13.23 -8.52 23.10
CA THR A 4 12.47 -7.50 22.36
C THR A 4 12.58 -7.85 20.88
N ARG A 5 11.54 -8.48 20.33
CA ARG A 5 11.49 -8.82 18.91
C ARG A 5 11.57 -7.52 18.12
N LYS A 6 12.53 -7.44 17.18
CA LYS A 6 12.63 -6.28 16.29
C LYS A 6 11.28 -6.05 15.59
N PRO A 7 10.82 -4.79 15.48
CA PRO A 7 9.59 -4.49 14.76
C PRO A 7 9.70 -4.95 13.31
N LYS A 8 8.61 -5.46 12.75
CA LYS A 8 8.55 -5.91 11.35
C LYS A 8 8.56 -4.67 10.46
N THR A 9 9.47 -4.60 9.50
CA THR A 9 9.52 -3.52 8.50
C THR A 9 9.36 -4.07 7.08
N VAL A 10 8.84 -3.25 6.17
CA VAL A 10 8.77 -3.53 4.74
C VAL A 10 8.99 -2.25 3.94
N LEU A 11 9.42 -2.36 2.68
CA LEU A 11 9.46 -1.24 1.76
C LEU A 11 8.21 -1.27 0.88
N ALA A 12 7.54 -0.14 0.68
CA ALA A 12 6.35 -0.08 -0.13
C ALA A 12 6.17 1.24 -0.88
N TYR A 13 5.54 1.16 -2.05
CA TYR A 13 4.95 2.32 -2.71
C TYR A 13 3.52 2.49 -2.23
N ILE A 14 3.23 3.65 -1.65
CA ILE A 14 1.88 4.01 -1.22
C ILE A 14 1.25 4.87 -2.31
N MET A 15 0.11 4.41 -2.81
CA MET A 15 -0.64 5.00 -3.90
C MET A 15 -2.01 5.44 -3.36
N PRO A 16 -2.19 6.73 -3.03
CA PRO A 16 -3.50 7.26 -2.63
C PRO A 16 -4.55 7.03 -3.71
N GLU A 17 -5.80 6.79 -3.33
CA GLU A 17 -6.93 6.58 -4.24
C GLU A 17 -7.03 7.74 -5.24
N GLU A 18 -6.90 8.98 -4.80
CA GLU A 18 -7.01 10.17 -5.65
C GLU A 18 -5.93 10.18 -6.74
N ALA A 19 -4.70 9.77 -6.39
CA ALA A 19 -3.60 9.67 -7.34
C ALA A 19 -3.85 8.55 -8.36
N LEU A 20 -4.39 7.41 -7.92
CA LEU A 20 -4.76 6.29 -8.79
C LEU A 20 -5.91 6.67 -9.74
N LEU A 21 -6.95 7.33 -9.24
CA LEU A 21 -8.08 7.84 -10.03
C LEU A 21 -7.62 8.86 -11.06
N LEU A 22 -6.79 9.82 -10.67
CA LEU A 22 -6.25 10.83 -11.57
C LEU A 22 -5.41 10.18 -12.68
N THR A 23 -4.61 9.17 -12.32
CA THR A 23 -3.79 8.43 -13.29
C THR A 23 -4.67 7.61 -14.24
N ALA A 24 -5.70 6.91 -13.72
CA ALA A 24 -6.66 6.17 -14.53
C ALA A 24 -7.29 7.08 -15.59
N ARG A 25 -7.83 8.23 -15.18
CA ARG A 25 -8.49 9.21 -16.07
C ARG A 25 -7.58 9.74 -17.17
N LYS A 26 -6.28 9.92 -16.88
CA LYS A 26 -5.30 10.40 -17.86
C LYS A 26 -4.75 9.32 -18.79
N SER A 27 -4.90 8.05 -18.43
CA SER A 27 -4.26 6.93 -19.14
C SER A 27 -4.98 6.48 -20.41
N GLY A 28 -6.26 6.85 -20.59
CA GLY A 28 -7.09 6.33 -21.67
C GLY A 28 -7.37 4.82 -21.58
N LEU A 29 -7.09 4.20 -20.43
CA LEU A 29 -7.40 2.79 -20.18
C LEU A 29 -8.92 2.60 -20.13
N HIS A 30 -9.40 1.43 -20.54
CA HIS A 30 -10.84 1.13 -20.63
C HIS A 30 -11.62 1.35 -19.31
N PHE A 31 -10.94 1.24 -18.17
CA PHE A 31 -11.54 1.48 -16.86
C PHE A 31 -11.49 2.95 -16.40
N ALA A 32 -10.89 3.85 -17.18
CA ALA A 32 -10.85 5.28 -16.90
C ALA A 32 -12.26 5.91 -16.82
N ASP A 33 -13.21 5.33 -17.57
CA ASP A 33 -14.62 5.73 -17.61
C ASP A 33 -15.52 4.91 -16.67
N SER A 34 -14.94 3.97 -15.92
CA SER A 34 -15.67 3.18 -14.93
C SER A 34 -15.96 3.97 -13.65
N PRO A 35 -16.90 3.52 -12.80
CA PRO A 35 -17.11 4.09 -11.48
C PRO A 35 -15.77 4.18 -10.72
N ALA A 36 -15.57 5.28 -9.98
CA ALA A 36 -14.31 5.57 -9.29
C ALA A 36 -13.77 4.37 -8.50
N GLY A 37 -14.62 3.72 -7.69
CA GLY A 37 -14.24 2.54 -6.90
C GLY A 37 -13.69 1.36 -7.72
N TYR A 38 -14.09 1.21 -8.99
CA TYR A 38 -13.52 0.18 -9.88
C TYR A 38 -12.20 0.65 -10.52
N ALA A 39 -12.16 1.91 -10.97
CA ALA A 39 -11.05 2.44 -11.75
C ALA A 39 -9.72 2.40 -10.98
N TRP A 40 -9.72 2.80 -9.70
CA TRP A 40 -8.48 2.84 -8.93
C TRP A 40 -8.02 1.45 -8.48
N VAL A 41 -8.96 0.54 -8.15
CA VAL A 41 -8.65 -0.87 -7.85
C VAL A 41 -8.02 -1.55 -9.06
N ALA A 42 -8.54 -1.27 -10.26
CA ALA A 42 -7.97 -1.76 -11.51
C ALA A 42 -6.55 -1.21 -11.74
N MET A 43 -6.32 0.10 -11.50
CA MET A 43 -4.98 0.70 -11.57
C MET A 43 -3.99 0.07 -10.59
N ALA A 44 -4.39 -0.13 -9.34
CA ALA A 44 -3.54 -0.75 -8.31
C ALA A 44 -3.16 -2.19 -8.71
N THR A 45 -4.12 -2.95 -9.25
CA THR A 45 -3.92 -4.31 -9.74
C THR A 45 -2.99 -4.35 -10.97
N GLU A 46 -3.17 -3.43 -11.91
CA GLU A 46 -2.30 -3.30 -13.08
C GLU A 46 -0.86 -2.94 -12.69
N ALA A 47 -0.69 -2.04 -11.70
CA ALA A 47 0.63 -1.76 -11.13
C ALA A 47 1.25 -3.02 -10.53
N TYR A 48 0.53 -3.76 -9.67
CA TYR A 48 1.00 -5.03 -9.10
C TYR A 48 1.48 -6.03 -10.16
N ARG A 49 0.69 -6.27 -11.23
CA ARG A 49 1.04 -7.21 -12.31
C ARG A 49 2.34 -6.86 -13.03
N ARG A 50 2.70 -5.58 -13.11
CA ARG A 50 3.96 -5.15 -13.72
C ARG A 50 5.18 -5.52 -12.87
N PHE A 51 5.00 -5.57 -11.55
CA PHE A 51 6.06 -5.84 -10.58
C PHE A 51 6.19 -7.32 -10.22
N GLU A 52 5.09 -8.09 -10.19
CA GLU A 52 5.10 -9.49 -9.70
C GLU A 52 6.07 -10.42 -10.45
N ARG A 53 6.35 -10.11 -11.72
CA ARG A 53 7.32 -10.85 -12.53
C ARG A 53 8.79 -10.66 -12.14
N PHE A 54 9.10 -9.66 -11.31
CA PHE A 54 10.48 -9.27 -10.96
C PHE A 54 10.88 -9.66 -9.54
N GLY A 55 9.98 -10.21 -8.74
CA GLY A 55 10.29 -10.66 -7.39
C GLY A 55 9.07 -10.70 -6.47
N PRO A 56 9.29 -10.98 -5.18
CA PRO A 56 8.22 -11.03 -4.19
C PRO A 56 7.65 -9.62 -4.00
N VAL A 57 6.36 -9.48 -4.28
CA VAL A 57 5.59 -8.26 -4.04
C VAL A 57 4.20 -8.64 -3.55
N GLU A 58 3.61 -7.77 -2.74
CA GLU A 58 2.25 -7.93 -2.25
C GLU A 58 1.49 -6.63 -2.46
N LEU A 59 0.26 -6.73 -2.97
CA LEU A 59 -0.66 -5.60 -3.05
C LEU A 59 -1.58 -5.60 -1.83
N HIS A 60 -1.59 -4.51 -1.09
CA HIS A 60 -2.50 -4.28 0.04
C HIS A 60 -3.37 -3.07 -0.26
N PHE A 61 -4.66 -3.16 0.06
CA PHE A 61 -5.51 -1.97 0.13
C PHE A 61 -5.38 -1.38 1.52
N ILE A 62 -5.33 -0.06 1.62
CA ILE A 62 -4.96 0.62 2.86
C ILE A 62 -5.90 1.77 3.21
N LEU A 63 -6.00 2.05 4.50
CA LEU A 63 -6.48 3.32 5.03
C LEU A 63 -5.26 4.12 5.52
N ILE A 64 -5.24 5.41 5.20
CA ILE A 64 -4.21 6.37 5.59
C ILE A 64 -4.85 7.34 6.58
N ASN A 65 -4.24 7.52 7.75
CA ASN A 65 -4.67 8.48 8.78
C ASN A 65 -6.17 8.35 9.14
N GLY A 66 -6.64 7.11 9.30
CA GLY A 66 -8.08 6.76 9.36
C GLY A 66 -8.93 7.42 10.45
N GLU A 67 -8.30 8.02 11.47
CA GLU A 67 -8.98 8.74 12.57
C GLU A 67 -8.53 10.21 12.68
N GLU A 68 -7.79 10.73 11.70
CA GLU A 68 -7.15 12.06 11.75
C GLU A 68 -7.52 12.94 10.52
N PRO A 69 -7.36 14.27 10.61
CA PRO A 69 -7.44 15.15 9.43
C PRO A 69 -6.44 14.71 8.35
N GLY A 70 -6.91 14.60 7.10
CA GLY A 70 -6.10 14.03 6.02
C GLY A 70 -6.28 12.51 5.84
N GLN A 71 -7.37 11.95 6.38
CA GLN A 71 -7.79 10.59 6.08
C GLN A 71 -7.87 10.36 4.56
N GLY A 72 -7.35 9.22 4.12
CA GLY A 72 -7.42 8.77 2.73
C GLY A 72 -7.52 7.25 2.62
N GLU A 73 -7.89 6.80 1.44
CA GLU A 73 -7.89 5.39 1.05
C GLU A 73 -6.84 5.20 -0.06
N GLY A 74 -6.41 3.97 -0.30
CA GLY A 74 -5.47 3.70 -1.38
C GLY A 74 -4.95 2.28 -1.41
N ALA A 75 -3.78 2.11 -2.01
CA ALA A 75 -3.07 0.84 -2.06
C ALA A 75 -1.60 0.98 -1.68
N ALA A 76 -1.05 -0.03 -1.03
CA ALA A 76 0.38 -0.20 -0.81
C ALA A 76 0.89 -1.39 -1.65
N LEU A 77 1.85 -1.12 -2.54
CA LEU A 77 2.62 -2.17 -3.20
C LEU A 77 3.87 -2.44 -2.36
N VAL A 78 3.81 -3.49 -1.55
CA VAL A 78 4.91 -3.95 -0.69
C VAL A 78 5.91 -4.72 -1.55
N LEU A 79 7.20 -4.45 -1.33
CA LEU A 79 8.30 -4.98 -2.09
C LEU A 79 9.20 -5.84 -1.22
N GLY A 80 9.67 -6.96 -1.75
CA GLY A 80 10.64 -7.81 -1.08
C GLY A 80 10.02 -8.62 0.05
N TYR A 81 10.88 -9.06 0.97
CA TYR A 81 10.47 -9.73 2.20
C TYR A 81 10.60 -8.80 3.40
N PRO A 82 9.86 -9.08 4.50
CA PRO A 82 9.97 -8.31 5.71
C PRO A 82 11.39 -8.25 6.27
N ASN A 83 11.78 -7.06 6.77
CA ASN A 83 13.08 -6.74 7.33
C ASN A 83 14.26 -6.90 6.35
N GLN A 84 14.00 -6.91 5.04
CA GLN A 84 15.03 -6.94 4.01
C GLN A 84 15.00 -5.64 3.20
N GLY A 85 16.20 -5.17 2.83
CA GLY A 85 16.36 -4.12 1.82
C GLY A 85 16.13 -4.67 0.41
N LEU A 86 16.08 -3.78 -0.58
CA LEU A 86 15.90 -4.15 -1.99
C LEU A 86 17.21 -4.53 -2.70
N ASP A 87 18.33 -4.62 -1.99
CA ASP A 87 19.61 -5.06 -2.55
C ASP A 87 19.53 -6.48 -3.14
N ALA A 88 18.62 -7.32 -2.61
CA ALA A 88 18.33 -8.65 -3.13
C ALA A 88 17.44 -8.64 -4.38
N PHE A 89 16.76 -7.52 -4.68
CA PHE A 89 15.81 -7.37 -5.78
C PHE A 89 15.97 -6.01 -6.48
N PRO A 90 17.14 -5.71 -7.07
CA PRO A 90 17.42 -4.39 -7.64
C PRO A 90 16.44 -4.00 -8.75
N GLN A 91 15.94 -4.97 -9.53
CA GLN A 91 14.96 -4.72 -10.59
C GLN A 91 13.63 -4.19 -10.07
N LEU A 92 13.21 -4.59 -8.86
CA LEU A 92 12.00 -4.05 -8.23
C LEU A 92 12.19 -2.57 -7.86
N SER A 93 13.37 -2.23 -7.34
CA SER A 93 13.74 -0.86 -7.01
C SER A 93 13.79 0.02 -8.26
N ASP A 94 14.51 -0.42 -9.30
CA ASP A 94 14.70 0.34 -10.54
C ASP A 94 13.37 0.60 -11.26
N LEU A 95 12.52 -0.44 -11.38
CA LEU A 95 11.18 -0.29 -11.95
C LEU A 95 10.32 0.64 -11.09
N GLY A 96 10.39 0.49 -9.77
CA GLY A 96 9.71 1.33 -8.79
C GLY A 96 9.99 2.81 -9.01
N VAL A 97 11.27 3.17 -8.98
CA VAL A 97 11.72 4.56 -9.15
C VAL A 97 11.32 5.10 -10.52
N HIS A 98 11.36 4.28 -11.57
CA HIS A 98 10.92 4.70 -12.90
C HIS A 98 9.41 4.96 -12.97
N VAL A 99 8.60 4.08 -12.40
CA VAL A 99 7.13 4.13 -12.46
C VAL A 99 6.57 5.20 -11.55
N PHE A 100 7.01 5.22 -10.28
CA PHE A 100 6.47 6.11 -9.24
C PHE A 100 7.21 7.43 -9.13
N ARG A 101 8.36 7.57 -9.79
CA ARG A 101 9.23 8.77 -9.72
C ARG A 101 9.66 9.11 -8.30
N SER A 102 9.67 8.12 -7.41
CA SER A 102 10.02 8.25 -6.00
C SER A 102 10.69 6.98 -5.48
N GLN A 103 11.35 7.09 -4.33
CA GLN A 103 11.88 5.95 -3.60
C GLN A 103 10.74 5.27 -2.81
N PRO A 104 10.77 3.95 -2.61
CA PRO A 104 9.78 3.28 -1.78
C PRO A 104 9.93 3.74 -0.33
N ARG A 105 8.81 3.85 0.38
CA ARG A 105 8.78 4.27 1.78
C ARG A 105 8.95 3.08 2.71
N LEU A 106 9.60 3.29 3.85
CA LEU A 106 9.74 2.28 4.89
C LEU A 106 8.48 2.26 5.77
N LEU A 107 7.77 1.14 5.75
CA LEU A 107 6.64 0.88 6.64
C LEU A 107 7.12 0.07 7.84
N THR A 108 6.79 0.52 9.04
CA THR A 108 7.11 -0.14 10.30
C THR A 108 5.84 -0.59 10.99
N ARG A 109 5.74 -1.88 11.33
CA ARG A 109 4.56 -2.42 11.99
C ARG A 109 4.42 -1.88 13.41
N VAL A 110 3.21 -1.47 13.76
CA VAL A 110 2.88 -1.08 15.13
C VAL A 110 2.64 -2.34 15.95
N GLY A 111 3.48 -2.58 16.95
CA GLY A 111 3.40 -3.77 17.80
C GLY A 111 3.85 -5.07 17.10
N THR A 112 3.35 -6.22 17.60
CA THR A 112 3.79 -7.56 17.14
C THR A 112 2.74 -8.34 16.36
N LYS A 113 1.50 -7.87 16.35
CA LYS A 113 0.33 -8.49 15.70
C LYS A 113 -0.55 -7.38 15.10
N GLY A 114 -1.40 -7.71 14.13
CA GLY A 114 -2.32 -6.77 13.50
C GLY A 114 -1.83 -6.17 12.18
N ASP A 115 -2.65 -5.32 11.60
CA ASP A 115 -2.47 -4.78 10.24
C ASP A 115 -2.12 -3.28 10.26
N ASP A 116 -1.70 -2.77 11.41
CA ASP A 116 -1.41 -1.36 11.64
C ASP A 116 0.10 -1.10 11.46
N TRP A 117 0.42 -0.05 10.71
CA TRP A 117 1.77 0.32 10.28
C TRP A 117 1.94 1.83 10.37
N THR A 118 3.19 2.28 10.42
CA THR A 118 3.55 3.69 10.26
C THR A 118 4.56 3.86 9.15
N SER A 119 4.53 5.01 8.48
CA SER A 119 5.50 5.38 7.45
C SER A 119 5.79 6.88 7.57
N PRO A 120 7.01 7.35 7.33
CA PRO A 120 7.24 8.78 7.08
C PRO A 120 6.32 9.28 5.95
N THR A 121 5.83 10.50 6.06
CA THR A 121 5.08 11.17 4.97
C THR A 121 5.97 11.30 3.72
N GLU A 122 5.36 11.46 2.55
CA GLU A 122 6.11 11.58 1.28
C GLU A 122 7.10 12.76 1.29
N ASP A 123 6.73 13.87 1.93
CA ASP A 123 7.57 15.07 2.10
C ASP A 123 8.55 14.97 3.30
N GLY A 124 8.46 13.90 4.09
CA GLY A 124 9.30 13.67 5.28
C GLY A 124 9.00 14.57 6.48
N THR A 125 7.92 15.36 6.47
CA THR A 125 7.59 16.29 7.55
C THR A 125 6.82 15.66 8.71
N GLY A 126 6.27 14.46 8.52
CA GLY A 126 5.45 13.76 9.50
C GLY A 126 5.47 12.25 9.35
N VAL A 127 4.49 11.60 9.97
CA VAL A 127 4.30 10.14 9.95
C VAL A 127 2.85 9.85 9.62
N ASP A 128 2.63 9.07 8.56
CA ASP A 128 1.34 8.50 8.23
C ASP A 128 1.07 7.25 9.08
N SER A 129 -0.14 7.15 9.61
CA SER A 129 -0.69 5.92 10.15
C SER A 129 -1.38 5.13 9.03
N ILE A 130 -0.91 3.91 8.77
CA ILE A 130 -1.34 3.07 7.66
C ILE A 130 -1.98 1.79 8.21
N MET A 131 -3.25 1.55 7.89
CA MET A 131 -3.91 0.28 8.18
C MET A 131 -4.01 -0.54 6.89
N MET A 132 -3.37 -1.70 6.83
CA MET A 132 -3.56 -2.66 5.74
C MET A 132 -4.88 -3.41 5.94
N VAL A 133 -5.80 -3.28 4.99
CA VAL A 133 -7.08 -3.97 5.06
C VAL A 133 -6.87 -5.39 4.57
N GLN A 134 -7.17 -6.38 5.43
CA GLN A 134 -7.24 -7.77 4.98
C GLN A 134 -8.32 -7.90 3.91
N GLN A 135 -7.92 -8.20 2.67
CA GLN A 135 -8.87 -8.60 1.65
C GLN A 135 -9.38 -10.00 1.99
N GLU A 136 -10.65 -10.12 2.38
CA GLU A 136 -11.35 -11.36 2.11
C GLU A 136 -11.37 -11.55 0.59
N PRO A 137 -10.97 -12.73 0.07
CA PRO A 137 -10.92 -12.97 -1.36
C PRO A 137 -12.33 -12.80 -1.94
N LEU A 138 -12.48 -11.75 -2.76
CA LEU A 138 -13.65 -11.50 -3.62
C LEU A 138 -14.99 -11.38 -2.88
N SER A 139 -15.18 -10.31 -2.10
CA SER A 139 -16.50 -9.67 -2.06
C SER A 139 -16.37 -8.23 -2.52
N SER A 140 -17.19 -7.84 -3.49
CA SER A 140 -17.22 -6.52 -4.15
C SER A 140 -17.66 -5.37 -3.24
N ASN A 141 -17.59 -5.56 -1.93
CA ASN A 141 -17.96 -4.56 -0.94
C ASN A 141 -16.67 -4.19 -0.22
N TRP A 142 -16.22 -2.97 -0.43
CA TRP A 142 -15.41 -2.23 0.52
C TRP A 142 -16.20 -2.13 1.83
N SER A 143 -16.29 -3.22 2.59
CA SER A 143 -16.85 -3.18 3.93
C SER A 143 -15.77 -2.56 4.79
N ARG A 144 -15.93 -1.27 5.11
CA ARG A 144 -15.25 -0.64 6.23
C ARG A 144 -15.27 -1.62 7.40
N SER A 145 -14.11 -2.12 7.77
CA SER A 145 -13.77 -2.66 9.08
C SER A 145 -14.88 -3.46 9.78
N ASN A 146 -14.84 -4.79 9.68
CA ASN A 146 -15.57 -5.68 10.59
C ASN A 146 -15.00 -5.68 12.03
N ARG A 147 -14.24 -4.65 12.44
CA ARG A 147 -13.64 -4.53 13.79
C ARG A 147 -14.58 -3.93 14.85
N PHE A 148 -15.79 -3.48 14.51
CA PHE A 148 -16.74 -2.93 15.50
C PHE A 148 -17.83 -3.90 16.03
N ARG A 149 -17.72 -5.21 15.78
CA ARG A 149 -18.62 -6.19 16.42
C ARG A 149 -17.85 -7.19 17.26
N ARG A 150 -17.49 -6.79 18.47
CA ARG A 150 -17.34 -7.66 19.66
C ARG A 150 -17.15 -6.77 20.90
N PHE A 151 -18.28 -6.29 21.42
CA PHE A 151 -18.50 -6.17 22.85
C PHE A 151 -19.36 -7.37 23.27
#